data_AF-A0A944WHQ5-F1
#
_entry.id   AF-A0A944WHQ5-F1
#
_cell.length_a   1.000
_cell.length_b   1.000
_cell.length_c   1.000
_cell.angle_alpha   90.00
_cell.angle_beta   90.00
_cell.angle_gamma   90.00
#
_symmetry.space_group_name_H-M   'P 1'
#
loop_
_entity.id
_entity.type
_entity.pdbx_description
1 polymer ?
#
loop_
_entity_poly.entity_id
_entity_poly.type
_entity_poly.pdbx_seq_one_letter_code
_entity_poly.pdbx_strand_id
1 'polypeptide(L)' 'GVGGEIRSGKVRPQDIAATTFRHLGIDLESSWINPQGRPIPIIQEGGRPISELG' A
#
# COMPACT_ATOMS: atom_id res chain seq x y z
N GLY A 1 -11.21 -8.99 -20.67
CA GLY A 1 -9.84 -8.47 -20.82
C GLY A 1 -9.79 -7.11 -20.19
N VAL A 2 -8.79 -6.92 -19.33
CA VAL A 2 -8.29 -5.68 -18.71
C VAL A 2 -9.27 -4.87 -17.85
N GLY A 3 -9.17 -5.11 -16.54
CA GLY A 3 -9.74 -4.24 -15.52
C GLY A 3 -8.96 -2.93 -15.39
N GLY A 4 -9.70 -1.88 -15.05
CA GLY A 4 -9.19 -0.65 -14.48
C GLY A 4 -8.57 0.28 -15.52
N GLU A 5 -9.39 1.19 -16.02
CA GLU A 5 -8.96 2.37 -16.77
C GLU A 5 -7.92 3.15 -15.93
N ILE A 6 -6.64 3.03 -16.31
CA ILE A 6 -5.54 3.77 -15.69
C ILE A 6 -5.70 5.23 -16.12
N ARG A 7 -6.36 6.04 -15.29
CA ARG A 7 -6.22 7.49 -15.36
C ARG A 7 -5.31 7.93 -14.22
N SER A 8 -4.22 8.57 -14.63
CA SER A 8 -3.20 9.24 -13.81
C SER A 8 -2.12 8.33 -13.19
N GLY A 9 -1.05 8.12 -13.96
CA GLY A 9 0.21 7.59 -13.45
C GLY A 9 0.23 6.06 -13.28
N LYS A 10 1.42 5.48 -13.38
CA LYS A 10 1.61 4.04 -13.23
C LYS A 10 1.26 3.62 -11.80
N VAL A 11 0.04 3.13 -11.59
CA VAL A 11 -0.39 2.55 -10.31
C VAL A 11 0.40 1.27 -10.07
N ARG A 12 1.09 1.17 -8.93
CA ARG A 12 1.89 -0.01 -8.58
C ARG A 12 1.17 -0.80 -7.49
N PRO A 13 1.47 -2.12 -7.34
CA PRO A 13 0.84 -2.95 -6.30
C PRO A 13 0.93 -2.35 -4.89
N GLN A 14 2.05 -1.70 -4.56
CA GLN A 14 2.25 -1.03 -3.27
C GLN A 14 1.33 0.18 -3.05
N ASP A 15 0.91 0.86 -4.12
CA ASP A 15 -0.03 2.00 -4.03
C ASP A 15 -1.45 1.50 -3.73
N ILE A 16 -1.82 0.33 -4.27
CA ILE A 16 -3.09 -0.35 -3.95
C ILE A 16 -3.10 -0.81 -2.49
N ALA A 17 -2.04 -1.46 -2.03
CA ALA A 17 -1.93 -1.91 -0.64
C ALA A 17 -2.04 -0.73 0.35
N ALA A 18 -1.32 0.37 0.08
CA ALA A 18 -1.37 1.57 0.89
C ALA A 18 -2.78 2.20 0.93
N THR A 19 -3.49 2.20 -0.20
CA THR A 19 -4.87 2.69 -0.27
C THR A 19 -5.82 1.82 0.57
N THR A 20 -5.73 0.50 0.45
CA THR A 20 -6.57 -0.43 1.22
C THR A 20 -6.33 -0.30 2.72
N PHE A 21 -5.07 -0.24 3.16
CA PHE A 21 -4.74 -0.10 4.58
C PHE A 21 -5.21 1.22 5.17
N ARG A 22 -5.11 2.33 4.42
CA ARG A 22 -5.70 3.61 4.80
C ARG A 22 -7.21 3.49 5.05
N HIS A 23 -7.95 2.82 4.17
CA HIS A 23 -9.40 2.63 4.32
C HIS A 23 -9.78 1.74 5.51
N LEU A 24 -8.90 0.81 5.88
CA LEU A 24 -9.07 -0.04 7.04
C LEU A 24 -8.61 0.61 8.36
N GLY A 25 -8.10 1.85 8.32
CA GLY A 25 -7.59 2.54 9.50
C GLY A 25 -6.28 1.95 10.05
N ILE A 26 -5.53 1.23 9.20
CA ILE A 26 -4.25 0.64 9.56
C ILE A 26 -3.14 1.69 9.34
N ASP A 27 -2.26 1.82 10.33
CA ASP A 27 -1.08 2.69 10.24
C ASP A 27 -0.12 2.18 9.15
N LEU A 28 0.16 3.00 8.13
CA LEU A 28 1.03 2.65 7.01
C LEU A 28 2.51 2.56 7.41
N GLU A 29 2.88 3.19 8.52
CA GLU A 29 4.24 3.13 9.09
C GLU A 29 4.45 1.91 9.98
N SER A 30 3.41 1.09 10.16
CA SER A 30 3.50 -0.10 10.99
C SER A 30 4.39 -1.19 10.37
N SER A 31 4.92 -2.04 11.25
CA SER A 31 5.77 -3.16 10.88
C SER A 31 5.39 -4.40 11.68
N TRP A 32 5.54 -5.57 11.08
CA TRP A 32 5.49 -6.83 11.83
C TRP A 32 6.91 -7.27 12.19
N ILE A 33 7.04 -7.93 13.33
CA ILE A 33 8.31 -8.50 13.76
C ILE A 33 8.43 -9.92 13.22
N ASN A 34 9.50 -10.20 12.50
CA ASN A 34 9.77 -11.56 12.05
C ASN A 34 10.32 -12.44 13.21
N PRO A 35 10.42 -13.77 13.04
CA PRO A 35 10.95 -14.65 14.09
C PRO A 35 12.39 -14.34 14.55
N GLN A 36 13.15 -13.57 13.78
CA GLN A 36 14.51 -13.14 14.11
C GLN A 36 14.53 -11.81 14.87
N GLY A 37 13.37 -11.21 15.18
CA GLY A 37 13.26 -9.93 15.86
C GLY A 37 13.42 -8.71 14.92
N ARG A 38 13.48 -8.91 13.61
CA ARG A 38 13.63 -7.82 12.64
C ARG A 38 12.27 -7.25 12.24
N PRO A 39 12.08 -5.92 12.28
CA PRO A 39 10.86 -5.29 11.76
C PRO A 39 10.82 -5.40 10.24
N ILE A 40 9.65 -5.75 9.72
CA ILE A 40 9.32 -5.78 8.30
C ILE A 40 8.14 -4.83 8.07
N PRO A 41 8.31 -3.77 7.26
CA PRO A 41 7.24 -2.83 6.94
C PRO A 41 6.04 -3.52 6.30
N ILE A 42 4.83 -3.12 6.69
CA ILE A 42 3.61 -3.68 6.07
C ILE A 42 3.39 -3.18 4.64
N ILE A 43 3.94 -2.01 4.31
CA ILE A 43 4.01 -1.44 2.95
C ILE A 43 5.47 -1.39 2.52
N GLN A 44 5.77 -1.95 1.34
CA GLN A 44 7.10 -1.84 0.77
C GLN A 44 7.38 -0.44 0.25
N GLU A 45 8.66 -0.06 0.29
CA GLU A 45 9.15 1.31 0.08
C GLU A 45 8.56 1.97 -1.18
N GLY A 46 8.05 3.18 -0.99
CA GLY A 46 7.50 4.01 -2.05
C GLY A 46 6.01 3.81 -2.36
N GLY A 47 5.31 2.86 -1.74
CA GLY A 47 3.85 2.76 -1.86
C GLY A 47 3.14 3.97 -1.24
N ARG A 48 2.25 4.62 -1.98
CA ARG A 48 1.46 5.76 -1.49
C ARG A 48 -0.03 5.55 -1.76
N PRO A 49 -0.93 5.97 -0.86
CA PRO A 49 -2.35 5.95 -1.14
C PRO A 49 -2.68 6.68 -2.44
N ILE A 50 -3.58 6.11 -3.22
CA ILE A 50 -4.10 6.68 -4.46
C ILE A 50 -5.12 7.75 -4.06
N SER A 51 -4.80 9.01 -4.33
CA SER A 51 -5.58 10.18 -3.90
C SER A 51 -7.01 10.16 -4.44
N GLU A 52 -7.21 9.58 -5.61
CA GLU A 52 -8.49 9.49 -6.32
C GLU A 52 -9.46 8.47 -5.72
N LEU A 53 -9.00 7.65 -4.78
CA LEU A 53 -9.78 6.58 -4.14
C LEU A 53 -10.10 6.86 -2.68
N GLY A 54 -9.82 8.07 -2.18
CA GLY A 54 -10.04 8.47 -0.79
C GLY A 54 -11.38 9.13 -0.52
#